data_AF-A0A4R5J3B1-F1
#
_entry.id   AF-A0A4R5J3B1-F1
#
_cell.length_a   1.000
_cell.length_b   1.000
_cell.length_c   1.000
_cell.angle_alpha   90.00
_cell.angle_beta   90.00
_cell.angle_gamma   90.00
#
_symmetry.space_group_name_H-M   'P 1'
#
loop_
_entity.id
_entity.type
_entity.pdbx_description
1 polymer ?
#
loop_
_entity_poly.entity_id
_entity_poly.type
_entity_poly.pdbx_seq_one_letter_code
_entity_poly.pdbx_strand_id
1 'polypeptide(L)'
;MPRVFVYGTLRAGEVNDLNAAARRHGIAAPTLLGTATVSGRLYDFGTYPGLVLDAAAGPVVGDIYDIADALLPVLDEIEEVYPGQATLFVREECAVQQDGKPVACLLYPVAEAAVAALPHIGSGDWVAYRRARDPASP
;
A
#
# COMPACT_ATOMS: atom_id res chain seq x y z
N MET A 1 -1.33 5.69 -18.05
CA MET A 1 -0.52 4.86 -17.13
C MET A 1 -0.30 5.64 -15.85
N PRO A 2 -1.22 5.52 -14.89
CA PRO A 2 -1.07 6.08 -13.56
C PRO A 2 0.02 5.32 -12.77
N ARG A 3 0.59 6.01 -11.78
CA ARG A 3 1.50 5.42 -10.80
C ARG A 3 0.75 5.14 -9.52
N VAL A 4 0.94 3.96 -8.96
CA VAL A 4 0.41 3.59 -7.65
C VAL A 4 1.56 3.32 -6.69
N PHE A 5 1.46 3.85 -5.48
CA PHE A 5 2.36 3.53 -4.39
C PHE A 5 1.70 2.51 -3.48
N VAL A 6 2.32 1.34 -3.34
CA VAL A 6 1.82 0.24 -2.51
C VAL A 6 2.77 0.00 -1.33
N TYR A 7 2.20 -0.04 -0.13
CA TYR A 7 2.96 -0.09 1.13
C TYR A 7 2.65 -1.35 1.96
N GLY A 8 1.93 -2.32 1.38
CA GLY A 8 1.35 -3.45 2.11
C GLY A 8 1.18 -4.73 1.30
N THR A 9 0.00 -5.32 1.40
CA THR A 9 -0.37 -6.64 0.84
C THR A 9 -0.35 -6.71 -0.69
N LEU A 10 -0.32 -5.56 -1.37
CA LEU A 10 -0.21 -5.45 -2.84
C LEU A 10 1.25 -5.55 -3.35
N ARG A 11 2.24 -5.50 -2.46
CA ARG A 11 3.66 -5.62 -2.83
C ARG A 11 3.96 -7.01 -3.44
N ALA A 12 5.01 -7.08 -4.24
CA ALA A 12 5.42 -8.32 -4.89
C ALA A 12 5.65 -9.45 -3.87
N GLY A 13 5.01 -10.60 -4.08
CA GLY A 13 5.10 -11.77 -3.19
C GLY A 13 4.21 -11.71 -1.94
N GLU A 14 3.38 -10.68 -1.79
CA GLU A 14 2.38 -10.62 -0.72
C GLU A 14 1.04 -11.23 -1.17
N VAL A 15 0.11 -11.42 -0.22
CA VAL A 15 -1.17 -12.14 -0.43
C VAL A 15 -2.05 -11.57 -1.55
N ASN A 16 -1.93 -10.27 -1.83
CA ASN A 16 -2.67 -9.58 -2.88
C ASN A 16 -1.73 -9.00 -3.95
N ASP A 17 -0.63 -9.70 -4.26
CA ASP A 17 0.37 -9.27 -5.25
C ASP A 17 -0.28 -8.67 -6.51
N LEU A 18 0.04 -7.40 -6.76
CA LEU A 18 -0.50 -6.62 -7.88
C LEU A 18 -0.29 -7.29 -9.24
N ASN A 19 0.83 -8.01 -9.42
CA ASN A 19 1.10 -8.76 -10.64
C ASN A 19 0.16 -9.94 -10.81
N ALA A 20 -0.18 -10.63 -9.70
CA ALA A 20 -1.13 -11.73 -9.73
C ALA A 20 -2.54 -11.24 -10.04
N ALA A 21 -2.95 -10.10 -9.47
CA ALA A 21 -4.22 -9.44 -9.78
C ALA A 21 -4.31 -9.06 -11.27
N ALA A 22 -3.29 -8.37 -11.82
CA ALA A 22 -3.28 -8.00 -13.23
C ALA A 22 -3.39 -9.22 -14.16
N ARG A 23 -2.64 -10.30 -13.87
CA ARG A 23 -2.72 -11.56 -14.62
C ARG A 23 -4.11 -12.19 -14.56
N ARG A 24 -4.72 -12.25 -13.37
CA ARG A 24 -6.06 -12.85 -13.18
C ARG A 24 -7.14 -12.12 -13.98
N HIS A 25 -7.01 -10.81 -14.12
CA HIS A 25 -7.96 -9.97 -14.85
C HIS A 25 -7.59 -9.77 -16.33
N GLY A 26 -6.52 -10.38 -16.83
CA GLY A 26 -6.08 -10.24 -18.22
C GLY A 26 -5.57 -8.84 -18.57
N ILE A 27 -5.11 -8.09 -17.58
CA ILE A 27 -4.61 -6.71 -17.73
C ILE A 27 -3.09 -6.76 -17.91
N ALA A 28 -2.54 -5.74 -18.59
CA ALA A 28 -1.08 -5.57 -18.71
C ALA A 28 -0.41 -5.59 -17.33
N ALA A 29 0.71 -6.31 -17.23
CA ALA A 29 1.43 -6.44 -15.97
C ALA A 29 1.92 -5.06 -15.48
N PRO A 30 1.79 -4.78 -14.17
CA PRO A 30 2.31 -3.55 -13.59
C PRO A 30 3.84 -3.55 -13.71
N THR A 31 4.42 -2.38 -13.98
CA THR A 31 5.88 -2.22 -14.07
C THR A 31 6.39 -1.62 -12.77
N LEU A 32 7.21 -2.36 -12.03
CA LEU A 32 7.88 -1.84 -10.83
C LEU A 32 8.87 -0.75 -11.24
N LEU A 33 8.68 0.47 -10.72
CA LEU A 33 9.58 1.60 -10.93
C LEU A 33 10.68 1.67 -9.87
N GLY A 34 10.40 1.16 -8.67
CA GLY A 34 11.36 1.12 -7.56
C GLY A 34 10.69 1.27 -6.20
N THR A 35 11.52 1.28 -5.15
CA THR A 35 11.10 1.52 -3.77
C THR A 35 11.08 3.01 -3.47
N ALA A 36 10.06 3.46 -2.76
CA ALA A 36 9.88 4.85 -2.37
C ALA A 36 9.38 4.96 -0.93
N THR A 37 9.32 6.19 -0.42
CA THR A 37 8.86 6.48 0.93
C THR A 37 7.85 7.61 0.96
N VAL A 38 6.92 7.57 1.91
CA VAL A 38 5.97 8.66 2.17
C VAL A 38 5.98 8.98 3.67
N SER A 39 5.86 10.26 4.03
CA SER A 39 5.74 10.65 5.43
C SER A 39 4.36 10.26 5.97
N GLY A 40 4.35 9.38 6.95
CA GLY A 40 3.13 8.87 7.52
C GLY A 40 3.34 7.88 8.64
N ARG A 41 2.24 7.38 9.19
CA ARG A 41 2.21 6.39 10.25
C ARG A 41 1.56 5.13 9.72
N LEU A 42 2.17 3.99 9.99
CA LEU A 42 1.72 2.70 9.51
C LEU A 42 1.14 1.90 10.67
N TYR A 43 -0.02 1.29 10.49
CA TYR A 43 -0.74 0.56 11.54
C TYR A 43 -1.08 -0.86 11.09
N ASP A 44 -1.11 -1.79 12.05
CA ASP A 44 -1.45 -3.20 11.80
C ASP A 44 -2.97 -3.46 11.95
N PHE A 45 -3.65 -3.81 10.85
CA PHE A 45 -5.03 -4.33 10.88
C PHE A 45 -5.08 -5.86 11.02
N GLY A 46 -3.95 -6.49 11.33
CA GLY A 46 -3.75 -7.93 11.47
C GLY A 46 -3.30 -8.57 10.16
N THR A 47 -4.14 -8.50 9.12
CA THR A 47 -3.85 -9.14 7.81
C THR A 47 -3.33 -8.18 6.75
N TYR A 48 -3.49 -6.87 6.97
CA TYR A 48 -3.04 -5.80 6.08
C TYR A 48 -2.62 -4.58 6.90
N PRO A 49 -1.79 -3.67 6.33
CA PRO A 49 -1.48 -2.41 6.97
C PRO A 49 -2.47 -1.31 6.61
N GLY A 50 -2.57 -0.28 7.45
CA GLY A 50 -3.20 1.00 7.09
C GLY A 50 -2.22 2.16 7.24
N LEU A 51 -2.16 3.01 6.21
CA LEU A 51 -1.33 4.22 6.18
C LEU A 51 -2.16 5.44 6.57
N VAL A 52 -1.72 6.18 7.58
CA VAL A 52 -2.20 7.55 7.84
C VAL A 52 -1.14 8.53 7.37
N LEU A 53 -1.50 9.43 6.46
CA LEU A 53 -0.60 10.50 6.01
C LEU A 53 -0.33 11.47 7.17
N ASP A 54 0.95 11.69 7.45
CA ASP A 54 1.40 12.64 8.48
C ASP A 54 2.79 13.15 8.11
N ALA A 55 2.87 14.42 7.72
CA ALA A 55 4.12 15.06 7.32
C ALA A 55 5.14 15.19 8.47
N ALA A 56 4.70 15.12 9.73
CA ALA A 56 5.57 15.14 10.90
C ALA A 56 6.04 13.74 11.33
N ALA A 57 5.47 12.68 10.74
CA ALA A 57 5.85 11.31 11.02
C ALA A 57 7.08 10.85 10.22
N GLY A 58 7.58 9.66 10.60
CA GLY A 58 8.67 9.00 9.90
C GLY A 58 8.30 8.52 8.49
N PRO A 59 9.28 7.99 7.75
CA PRO A 59 9.05 7.44 6.42
C PRO A 59 8.37 6.06 6.50
N VAL A 60 7.31 5.89 5.72
CA VAL A 60 6.70 4.60 5.40
C VAL A 60 7.26 4.11 4.08
N VAL A 61 7.78 2.88 4.06
CA VAL A 61 8.42 2.24 2.91
C VAL A 61 7.37 1.50 2.07
N GLY A 62 7.43 1.71 0.76
CA GLY A 62 6.60 1.00 -0.21
C GLY A 62 7.25 0.97 -1.58
N ASP A 63 6.53 0.44 -2.57
CA ASP A 63 7.00 0.30 -3.94
C ASP A 63 6.08 1.06 -4.89
N ILE A 64 6.65 1.67 -5.93
CA ILE A 64 5.93 2.38 -6.98
C ILE A 64 5.76 1.46 -8.19
N TYR A 65 4.54 1.35 -8.69
CA TYR A 65 4.25 0.64 -9.94
C TYR A 65 3.60 1.58 -10.95
N ASP A 66 4.06 1.53 -12.20
CA ASP A 66 3.29 1.99 -13.36
C ASP A 66 2.24 0.93 -13.69
N ILE A 67 0.97 1.32 -13.69
CA ILE A 67 -0.15 0.41 -13.95
C ILE A 67 -0.94 0.86 -15.18
N ALA A 68 -1.64 -0.10 -15.79
CA ALA A 68 -2.67 0.23 -16.77
C ALA A 68 -3.87 0.85 -16.04
N ASP A 69 -4.51 1.84 -16.66
CA ASP A 69 -5.72 2.49 -16.12
C ASP A 69 -6.84 1.48 -15.82
N ALA A 70 -6.91 0.38 -16.58
CA ALA A 70 -7.84 -0.74 -16.34
C ALA A 70 -7.59 -1.52 -15.04
N LEU A 71 -6.42 -1.39 -14.41
CA LEU A 71 -6.10 -2.03 -13.13
C LEU A 71 -6.61 -1.22 -11.93
N LEU A 72 -6.92 0.07 -12.11
CA LEU A 72 -7.45 0.91 -11.02
C LEU A 72 -8.77 0.38 -10.43
N PRO A 73 -9.79 0.01 -11.23
CA PRO A 73 -11.02 -0.55 -10.67
C PRO A 73 -10.81 -1.88 -9.96
N VAL A 74 -9.81 -2.67 -10.37
CA VAL A 74 -9.47 -3.94 -9.71
C VAL A 74 -8.82 -3.69 -8.36
N LEU A 75 -7.95 -2.66 -8.27
CA LEU A 75 -7.41 -2.21 -6.99
C LEU A 75 -8.52 -1.72 -6.06
N ASP A 76 -9.42 -0.89 -6.59
CA ASP A 76 -10.56 -0.37 -5.83
C ASP A 76 -11.43 -1.54 -5.31
N GLU A 77 -11.69 -2.57 -6.13
CA GLU A 77 -12.41 -3.79 -5.72
C GLU A 77 -11.67 -4.60 -4.63
N ILE A 78 -10.35 -4.80 -4.78
CA ILE A 78 -9.55 -5.53 -3.77
C ILE A 78 -9.58 -4.81 -2.42
N GLU A 79 -9.48 -3.48 -2.42
CA GLU A 79 -9.50 -2.66 -1.21
C GLU A 79 -10.91 -2.54 -0.61
N GLU A 80 -11.98 -2.64 -1.41
CA GLU A 80 -13.37 -2.69 -0.95
C GLU A 80 -13.75 -4.01 -0.25
N VAL A 81 -13.05 -5.11 -0.54
CA VAL A 81 -13.37 -6.46 -0.04
C VAL A 81 -12.93 -6.69 1.41
N TYR A 82 -12.06 -5.86 1.99
CA TYR A 82 -11.62 -6.07 3.37
C TYR A 82 -12.79 -5.93 4.36
N PRO A 83 -13.11 -6.99 5.13
CA PRO A 83 -14.32 -7.05 5.93
C PRO A 83 -14.25 -6.07 7.11
N GLY A 84 -15.23 -5.16 7.19
CA GLY A 84 -15.49 -4.39 8.41
C GLY A 84 -15.58 -2.88 8.23
N GLN A 85 -15.09 -2.31 7.14
CA GLN A 85 -15.22 -0.87 6.87
C GLN A 85 -15.20 -0.59 5.36
N ALA A 86 -16.36 -0.70 4.71
CA ALA A 86 -16.57 -0.08 3.40
C ALA A 86 -16.18 1.41 3.52
N THR A 87 -15.31 1.93 2.63
CA THR A 87 -14.73 3.30 2.60
C THR A 87 -13.44 3.59 3.40
N LEU A 88 -12.77 2.60 3.99
CA LEU A 88 -11.47 2.82 4.67
C LEU A 88 -10.42 3.50 3.80
N PHE A 89 -10.32 3.05 2.55
CA PHE A 89 -9.21 3.31 1.65
C PHE A 89 -9.68 4.20 0.50
N VAL A 90 -9.66 5.51 0.72
CA VAL A 90 -10.00 6.48 -0.32
C VAL A 90 -8.74 6.77 -1.12
N ARG A 91 -8.80 6.57 -2.44
CA ARG A 91 -7.67 6.88 -3.31
C ARG A 91 -7.33 8.37 -3.27
N GLU A 92 -6.09 8.69 -2.93
CA GLU A 92 -5.56 10.04 -2.91
C GLU A 92 -4.30 10.13 -3.78
N GLU A 93 -4.10 11.28 -4.45
CA GLU A 93 -2.87 11.57 -5.15
C GLU A 93 -1.90 12.31 -4.21
N CYS A 94 -0.73 11.74 -4.00
CA CYS A 94 0.27 12.30 -3.09
C CYS A 94 1.68 12.12 -3.66
N ALA A 95 2.59 13.01 -3.26
CA ALA A 95 3.99 12.91 -3.65
C ALA A 95 4.73 11.98 -2.69
N VAL A 96 5.28 10.90 -3.24
CA VAL A 96 6.21 10.01 -2.53
C VAL A 96 7.65 10.33 -2.90
N GLN A 97 8.60 10.04 -2.03
CA GLN A 97 10.03 10.25 -2.26
C GLN A 97 10.67 8.99 -2.81
N GLN A 98 11.11 9.03 -4.06
CA GLN A 98 11.92 7.99 -4.71
C GLN A 98 13.31 8.57 -5.01
N ASP A 99 14.38 7.97 -4.47
CA ASP A 99 15.77 8.43 -4.66
C ASP A 99 15.98 9.94 -4.36
N GLY A 100 15.27 10.45 -3.34
CA GLY A 100 15.31 11.86 -2.96
C GLY A 100 14.56 12.82 -3.90
N LYS A 101 13.74 12.29 -4.81
CA LYS A 101 12.90 13.06 -5.72
C LYS A 101 11.41 12.80 -5.46
N PRO A 102 10.56 13.83 -5.44
CA PRO A 102 9.11 13.64 -5.35
C PRO A 102 8.57 13.03 -6.64
N VAL A 103 7.73 12.00 -6.50
CA VAL A 103 7.00 11.33 -7.57
C VAL A 103 5.52 11.31 -7.20
N ALA A 104 4.66 11.90 -8.05
CA ALA A 104 3.21 11.85 -7.86
C ALA A 104 2.71 10.42 -8.07
N CYS A 105 2.04 9.87 -7.06
CA CYS A 105 1.48 8.53 -7.04
C CYS A 105 0.09 8.53 -6.41
N LEU A 106 -0.74 7.60 -6.87
CA LEU A 106 -1.99 7.24 -6.22
C LEU A 106 -1.66 6.34 -5.01
N LEU A 107 -2.26 6.64 -3.87
CA LEU A 107 -2.15 5.85 -2.66
C LEU A 107 -3.51 5.73 -1.97
N TYR A 108 -3.61 4.74 -1.10
CA TYR A 108 -4.84 4.39 -0.40
C TYR A 108 -4.63 4.60 1.09
N PRO A 109 -4.71 5.83 1.63
CA PRO A 109 -4.61 6.08 3.06
C PRO A 109 -5.90 5.69 3.79
N VAL A 110 -5.80 5.53 5.11
CA VAL A 110 -6.93 5.34 6.03
C VAL A 110 -7.15 6.58 6.89
N ALA A 111 -8.40 6.77 7.32
CA ALA A 111 -8.74 7.83 8.25
C ALA A 111 -8.09 7.60 9.63
N GLU A 112 -7.66 8.68 10.29
CA GLU A 112 -7.04 8.61 11.62
C GLU A 112 -7.95 7.95 12.67
N ALA A 113 -9.26 8.13 12.55
CA ALA A 113 -10.24 7.47 13.42
C ALA A 113 -10.24 5.93 13.30
N ALA A 114 -9.87 5.39 12.13
CA ALA A 114 -9.83 3.95 11.89
C ALA A 114 -8.65 3.26 12.60
N VAL A 115 -7.60 4.01 12.94
CA VAL A 115 -6.37 3.47 13.54
C VAL A 115 -6.23 3.75 15.04
N ALA A 116 -7.23 4.39 15.65
CA ALA A 116 -7.14 4.89 17.02
C ALA A 116 -6.77 3.84 18.08
N ALA A 117 -7.14 2.58 17.87
CA ALA A 117 -6.86 1.46 18.76
C ALA A 117 -5.90 0.41 18.16
N LEU A 118 -5.29 0.71 17.01
CA LEU A 118 -4.46 -0.25 16.28
C LEU A 118 -2.98 -0.15 16.65
N PRO A 119 -2.23 -1.27 16.61
CA PRO A 119 -0.80 -1.26 16.85
C PRO A 119 -0.07 -0.41 15.80
N HIS A 120 0.75 0.53 16.25
CA HIS A 120 1.61 1.31 15.37
C HIS A 120 2.87 0.51 14.98
N ILE A 121 3.18 0.47 13.69
CA ILE A 121 4.35 -0.16 13.10
C ILE A 121 5.46 0.90 13.00
N GLY A 122 6.25 1.03 14.07
CA GLY A 122 7.29 2.05 14.17
C GLY A 122 8.44 1.93 13.15
N SER A 123 8.58 0.79 12.46
CA SER A 123 9.55 0.61 11.39
C SER A 123 9.14 1.27 10.08
N GLY A 124 7.85 1.57 9.89
CA GLY A 124 7.32 2.06 8.62
C GLY A 124 7.36 1.04 7.47
N ASP A 125 7.72 -0.22 7.72
CA ASP A 125 7.78 -1.28 6.70
C ASP A 125 6.91 -2.47 7.11
N TRP A 126 5.78 -2.63 6.40
CA TRP A 126 4.85 -3.73 6.60
C TRP A 126 5.49 -5.10 6.37
N VAL A 127 6.29 -5.26 5.32
CA VAL A 127 6.83 -6.56 4.92
C VAL A 127 7.84 -7.04 5.96
N ALA A 128 8.71 -6.14 6.41
CA ALA A 128 9.64 -6.43 7.49
C ALA A 128 8.90 -6.76 8.80
N TYR A 129 7.85 -5.99 9.14
CA TYR A 129 7.03 -6.21 10.32
C TYR A 129 6.29 -7.56 10.27
N ARG A 130 5.61 -7.88 9.17
CA ARG A 130 4.89 -9.14 8.96
C ARG A 130 5.82 -10.34 9.05
N ARG A 131 7.01 -10.27 8.44
CA ARG A 131 8.01 -11.36 8.52
C ARG A 131 8.52 -11.59 9.94
N ALA A 132 8.66 -10.53 10.73
CA ALA A 132 9.04 -10.63 12.14
C ALA A 132 7.91 -11.20 13.01
N ARG A 133 6.66 -10.86 12.70
CA ARG A 133 5.47 -11.33 13.40
C ARG A 133 5.14 -12.79 13.09
N ASP A 134 5.24 -13.17 11.82
CA ASP A 134 4.85 -14.49 11.29
C ASP A 134 6.03 -15.15 10.53
N PRO A 135 7.07 -15.65 11.23
CA PRO A 135 8.26 -16.23 10.59
C PRO A 135 8.02 -17.55 9.84
N ALA A 136 6.78 -18.05 9.85
CA ALA A 136 6.41 -19.39 9.37
C ALA A 136 5.50 -19.40 8.12
N SER A 137 5.35 -18.28 7.39
CA SER A 137 4.60 -18.27 6.12
C SER A 137 5.53 -18.44 4.91
N PRO A 138 5.68 -19.67 4.37
CA PRO A 138 6.36 -19.94 3.10
C PRO A 138 5.60 -19.40 1.88
#